data_AF-A0A1I6B0F6-F1
#
_entry.id   AF-A0A1I6B0F6-F1
#
_cell.length_a   1.000
_cell.length_b   1.000
_cell.length_c   1.000
_cell.angle_alpha   90.00
_cell.angle_beta   90.00
_cell.angle_gamma   90.00
#
_symmetry.space_group_name_H-M   'P 1'
#
loop_
_entity.id
_entity.type
_entity.pdbx_description
1 polymer ?
#
loop_
_entity_poly.entity_id
_entity_poly.type
_entity_poly.pdbx_seq_one_letter_code
_entity_poly.pdbx_strand_id
1 'polypeptide(L)'
;MKNSEGFSWPETVLSLSIIFIITTTILPFLNYMVVHLEDKKRDYHSSLVMYEVSKMYTIENMKTGGMQVNKIMYSYEISSESICIDYDGMQEKKHKCVSLIK
;
A
#
# COMPACT_ATOMS: atom_id res chain seq x y z
N MET A 1 -5.23 56.89 23.56
CA MET A 1 -4.76 55.57 23.12
C MET A 1 -5.09 54.56 24.21
N LYS A 2 -6.24 53.92 24.13
CA LYS A 2 -6.70 52.97 25.15
C LYS A 2 -7.51 51.90 24.43
N ASN A 3 -6.92 50.73 24.15
CA ASN A 3 -7.63 49.45 24.09
C ASN A 3 -6.65 48.29 23.86
N SER A 4 -6.13 47.71 24.94
CA SER A 4 -5.52 46.38 24.91
C SER A 4 -5.75 45.72 26.27
N GLU A 5 -7.01 45.72 26.71
CA GLU A 5 -7.47 44.88 27.81
C GLU A 5 -8.05 43.59 27.21
N GLY A 6 -7.15 42.70 26.81
CA GLY A 6 -7.47 41.36 26.34
C GLY A 6 -6.35 40.42 26.76
N PHE A 7 -6.70 39.29 27.38
CA PHE A 7 -5.77 38.27 27.84
C PHE A 7 -5.08 37.58 26.63
N SER A 8 -4.10 38.24 26.02
CA SER A 8 -3.36 37.81 24.82
C SER A 8 -2.65 36.46 24.98
N TRP A 9 -2.31 36.09 26.22
CA TRP A 9 -1.53 34.89 26.52
C TRP A 9 -2.37 33.60 26.44
N PRO A 10 -3.55 33.49 27.10
CA PRO A 10 -4.49 32.39 26.88
C PRO A 10 -4.88 32.15 25.42
N GLU A 11 -5.12 33.23 24.66
CA GLU A 11 -5.53 33.14 23.24
C GLU A 11 -4.41 32.53 22.38
N THR A 12 -3.16 32.95 22.62
CA THR A 12 -1.99 32.40 21.92
C THR A 12 -1.75 30.94 22.28
N VAL A 13 -1.88 30.58 23.56
CA VAL A 13 -1.73 29.19 24.03
C VAL A 13 -2.83 28.29 23.45
N LEU A 14 -4.06 28.77 23.38
CA LEU A 14 -5.18 28.05 22.78
C LEU A 14 -4.94 27.80 21.28
N SER A 15 -4.53 28.85 20.56
CA SER A 15 -4.23 28.75 19.13
C SER A 15 -3.11 27.74 18.85
N LEU A 16 -2.00 27.82 19.60
CA LEU A 16 -0.90 26.84 19.50
C LEU A 16 -1.37 25.43 19.82
N SER A 17 -2.18 25.24 20.86
CA SER A 17 -2.70 23.93 21.25
C SER A 17 -3.56 23.31 20.13
N ILE A 18 -4.40 24.12 19.48
CA ILE A 18 -5.21 23.66 18.34
C ILE A 18 -4.30 23.25 17.18
N ILE A 19 -3.28 24.05 16.85
CA ILE A 19 -2.32 23.71 15.79
C ILE A 19 -1.61 22.40 16.12
N PHE A 20 -1.14 22.23 17.35
CA PHE A 20 -0.50 20.98 17.79
C PHE A 20 -1.44 19.77 17.67
N ILE A 21 -2.69 19.89 18.09
CA ILE A 21 -3.68 18.81 17.96
C ILE A 21 -3.91 18.46 16.48
N ILE A 22 -4.06 19.47 15.62
CA ILE A 22 -4.27 19.25 14.18
C ILE A 22 -3.05 18.56 13.57
N THR A 23 -1.85 19.08 13.80
CA THR A 23 -0.61 18.51 13.22
C THR A 23 -0.36 17.08 13.72
N THR A 24 -0.55 16.83 15.00
CA THR A 24 -0.37 15.49 15.59
C THR A 24 -1.43 14.50 15.13
N THR A 25 -2.60 14.95 14.68
CA THR A 25 -3.64 14.08 14.11
C THR A 25 -3.41 13.82 12.61
N ILE A 26 -2.98 14.85 11.86
CA ILE A 26 -2.74 14.72 10.42
C ILE A 26 -1.55 13.79 10.12
N LEU A 27 -0.47 13.87 10.90
CA LEU A 27 0.73 13.08 10.66
C LEU A 27 0.49 11.54 10.69
N PRO A 28 -0.14 10.95 11.72
CA PRO A 28 -0.43 9.52 11.73
C PRO A 28 -1.44 9.12 10.65
N PHE A 29 -2.40 10.00 10.34
CA PHE A 29 -3.37 9.76 9.28
C PHE A 29 -2.72 9.66 7.89
N LEU A 30 -1.80 10.58 7.57
CA LEU A 30 -1.04 10.54 6.33
C LEU A 30 -0.18 9.28 6.24
N ASN A 31 0.48 8.88 7.33
CA ASN A 31 1.25 7.64 7.36
C ASN A 31 0.37 6.41 7.07
N TYR A 32 -0.81 6.33 7.69
CA TYR A 32 -1.76 5.26 7.42
C TYR A 32 -2.17 5.22 5.94
N MET A 33 -2.47 6.37 5.35
CA MET A 33 -2.82 6.46 3.93
C MET A 33 -1.68 6.02 3.01
N VAL A 34 -0.45 6.46 3.28
CA VAL A 34 0.73 6.09 2.48
C VAL A 34 0.93 4.57 2.49
N VAL A 35 0.87 3.95 3.67
CA VAL A 35 0.99 2.49 3.80
C VAL A 35 -0.12 1.78 3.02
N HIS A 36 -1.37 2.24 3.15
CA HIS A 36 -2.51 1.65 2.45
C HIS A 36 -2.40 1.76 0.92
N LEU A 37 -1.96 2.91 0.41
CA LEU A 37 -1.79 3.15 -1.02
C LEU A 37 -0.67 2.31 -1.61
N GLU A 38 0.48 2.23 -0.94
CA GLU A 38 1.58 1.38 -1.39
C GLU A 38 1.18 -0.10 -1.36
N ASP A 39 0.40 -0.52 -0.38
CA ASP A 39 -0.13 -1.88 -0.30
C ASP A 39 -1.11 -2.20 -1.44
N LYS A 40 -2.02 -1.26 -1.77
CA LYS A 40 -2.93 -1.37 -2.92
C LYS A 40 -2.18 -1.38 -4.25
N LYS A 41 -1.13 -0.58 -4.38
CA LYS A 41 -0.26 -0.56 -5.56
C LYS A 41 0.44 -1.91 -5.77
N ARG A 42 0.94 -2.55 -4.70
CA ARG A 42 1.53 -3.90 -4.79
C ARG A 42 0.48 -4.94 -5.17
N ASP A 43 -0.73 -4.86 -4.61
CA ASP A 43 -1.83 -5.75 -5.00
C ASP A 43 -2.21 -5.60 -6.49
N TYR A 44 -2.22 -4.38 -7.02
CA TYR A 44 -2.41 -4.13 -8.45
C TYR A 44 -1.29 -4.79 -9.28
N HIS A 45 -0.03 -4.59 -8.89
CA HIS A 45 1.10 -5.22 -9.57
C HIS A 45 1.04 -6.75 -9.52
N SER A 46 0.60 -7.36 -8.41
CA SER A 46 0.42 -8.82 -8.34
C SER A 46 -0.55 -9.33 -9.42
N SER A 47 -1.61 -8.56 -9.70
CA SER A 47 -2.61 -8.89 -10.73
C SER A 47 -2.02 -8.73 -12.15
N LEU A 48 -1.15 -7.75 -12.34
CA LEU A 48 -0.43 -7.56 -13.60
C LEU A 48 0.58 -8.69 -13.86
N VAL A 49 1.37 -9.05 -12.84
CA VAL A 49 2.29 -10.20 -12.90
C VAL A 49 1.51 -11.48 -13.22
N MET A 50 0.37 -11.70 -12.56
CA MET A 50 -0.50 -12.85 -12.83
C MET A 50 -0.95 -12.93 -14.29
N TYR A 51 -1.35 -11.79 -14.88
CA TYR A 51 -1.70 -11.71 -16.29
C TYR A 51 -0.50 -12.04 -17.20
N GLU A 52 0.66 -11.45 -16.94
CA GLU A 52 1.86 -11.72 -17.74
C GLU A 52 2.32 -13.18 -17.64
N VAL A 53 2.28 -13.74 -16.43
CA VAL A 53 2.61 -15.14 -16.15
C VAL A 53 1.63 -16.09 -16.85
N SER A 54 0.33 -15.78 -16.88
CA SER A 54 -0.65 -16.59 -17.61
C SER A 54 -0.36 -16.63 -19.12
N LYS A 55 0.13 -15.53 -19.69
CA LYS A 55 0.57 -15.46 -21.08
C LYS A 55 1.84 -16.29 -21.30
N MET A 56 2.84 -16.15 -20.42
CA MET A 56 4.09 -16.92 -20.48
C MET A 56 3.81 -18.42 -20.38
N TYR A 57 2.92 -18.85 -19.50
CA TYR A 57 2.52 -20.26 -19.39
C TYR A 57 1.99 -20.84 -20.70
N THR A 58 1.17 -20.06 -21.42
CA THR A 58 0.60 -20.48 -22.71
C THR A 58 1.67 -20.67 -23.79
N ILE A 59 2.76 -19.89 -23.74
CA ILE A 59 3.80 -19.87 -24.79
C ILE A 59 4.97 -20.80 -24.43
N GLU A 60 5.42 -20.76 -23.17
CA GLU A 60 6.68 -21.36 -22.71
C GLU A 60 6.46 -22.55 -21.76
N ASN A 61 5.21 -22.84 -21.35
CA ASN A 61 4.87 -23.87 -20.37
C ASN A 61 5.58 -23.74 -19.00
N MET A 62 6.13 -22.56 -18.68
CA MET A 62 6.72 -22.30 -17.37
C MET A 62 5.64 -22.18 -16.30
N LYS A 63 5.72 -23.01 -15.27
CA LYS A 63 4.74 -23.05 -14.17
C LYS A 63 5.19 -22.33 -12.92
N THR A 64 6.49 -22.09 -12.75
CA THR A 64 7.04 -21.46 -11.56
C THR A 64 8.11 -20.46 -11.95
N GLY A 65 8.23 -19.37 -11.21
CA GLY A 65 9.28 -18.40 -11.44
C GLY A 65 9.17 -17.18 -10.55
N GLY A 66 9.87 -16.12 -10.94
CA GLY A 66 9.81 -14.83 -10.27
C GLY A 66 9.86 -13.69 -11.26
N MET A 67 9.11 -12.64 -10.98
CA MET A 67 9.13 -11.39 -11.74
C MET A 67 9.40 -10.23 -10.80
N GLN A 68 10.37 -9.39 -11.14
CA GLN A 68 10.67 -8.20 -10.36
C GLN A 68 9.89 -7.00 -10.92
N VAL A 69 9.07 -6.37 -10.08
CA VAL A 69 8.35 -5.15 -10.41
C VAL A 69 8.62 -4.12 -9.31
N ASN A 70 9.14 -2.95 -9.67
CA ASN A 70 9.49 -1.88 -8.73
C ASN A 70 10.39 -2.35 -7.56
N LYS A 71 11.41 -3.17 -7.87
CA LYS A 71 12.35 -3.77 -6.89
C LYS A 71 11.72 -4.76 -5.89
N ILE A 72 10.43 -5.07 -6.03
CA ILE A 72 9.75 -6.13 -5.27
C ILE A 72 9.75 -7.40 -6.13
N MET A 73 10.14 -8.51 -5.52
CA MET A 73 10.06 -9.82 -6.16
C MET A 73 8.66 -10.41 -5.98
N TYR A 74 8.05 -10.80 -7.09
CA TYR A 74 6.80 -11.54 -7.13
C TYR A 74 7.11 -12.95 -7.59
N SER A 75 7.05 -13.91 -6.67
CA SER A 75 7.17 -15.32 -7.01
C SER A 75 5.82 -15.84 -7.45
N TYR A 76 5.80 -16.73 -8.45
CA TYR A 76 4.56 -17.29 -8.96
C TYR A 76 4.64 -18.80 -9.09
N GLU A 77 3.50 -19.44 -8.88
CA GLU A 77 3.29 -20.87 -9.09
C GLU A 77 1.93 -21.08 -9.78
N ILE A 78 1.95 -21.86 -10.85
CA ILE A 78 0.82 -22.23 -11.67
C ILE A 78 0.57 -23.72 -11.49
N SER A 79 -0.54 -24.03 -10.85
CA SER A 79 -1.11 -25.36 -10.78
C SER A 79 -2.13 -25.56 -11.89
N SER A 80 -2.63 -26.79 -12.05
CA SER A 80 -3.67 -27.11 -13.04
C SER A 80 -4.99 -26.38 -12.82
N GLU A 81 -5.24 -25.88 -11.60
CA GLU A 81 -6.53 -25.31 -11.18
C GLU A 81 -6.43 -23.87 -10.66
N SER A 82 -5.21 -23.35 -10.49
CA SER A 82 -4.98 -22.03 -9.90
C SER A 82 -3.63 -21.44 -10.31
N ILE A 83 -3.58 -20.12 -10.34
CA ILE A 83 -2.34 -19.35 -10.40
C ILE A 83 -2.22 -18.62 -9.07
N CYS A 84 -1.06 -18.71 -8.43
CA CYS A 84 -0.76 -18.08 -7.15
C CYS A 84 0.46 -17.18 -7.26
N ILE A 85 0.40 -16.02 -6.63
CA ILE A 85 1.47 -15.01 -6.58
C ILE A 85 1.81 -14.72 -5.13
N ASP A 86 3.09 -14.83 -4.80
CA ASP A 86 3.69 -14.52 -3.51
C ASP A 86 4.55 -13.27 -3.59
N TYR A 87 4.37 -12.34 -2.65
CA TYR A 87 5.14 -11.10 -2.60
C TYR A 87 5.20 -10.52 -1.19
N ASP A 88 6.24 -9.72 -0.92
CA ASP A 88 6.31 -8.95 0.32
C ASP A 88 5.37 -7.74 0.25
N GLY A 89 4.32 -7.73 1.08
CA GLY A 89 3.47 -6.56 1.31
C GLY A 89 4.17 -5.52 2.19
N MET A 90 3.48 -4.42 2.51
CA MET A 90 4.07 -3.36 3.35
C MET A 90 4.20 -3.77 4.82
N GLN A 91 3.31 -4.64 5.31
CA GLN A 91 3.28 -5.10 6.70
C GLN A 91 3.58 -6.60 6.83
N GLU A 92 3.10 -7.39 5.88
CA GLU A 92 3.21 -8.85 5.90
C GLU A 92 3.40 -9.40 4.49
N LYS A 93 3.87 -10.65 4.40
CA LYS A 93 3.88 -11.40 3.15
C LYS A 93 2.46 -11.64 2.68
N LYS A 94 2.24 -11.47 1.38
CA LYS A 94 0.95 -11.67 0.75
C LYS A 94 1.03 -12.80 -0.25
N HIS A 95 -0.06 -13.56 -0.26
CA HIS A 95 -0.28 -14.68 -1.16
C HIS A 95 -1.64 -14.46 -1.83
N LYS A 96 -1.67 -14.45 -3.16
CA LYS A 96 -2.87 -14.21 -3.95
C LYS A 96 -3.05 -15.30 -4.99
N CYS A 97 -4.12 -16.07 -4.85
CA CYS A 97 -4.49 -17.09 -5.82
C CYS A 97 -5.78 -16.73 -6.54
N VAL A 98 -5.86 -17.11 -7.82
CA VAL A 98 -7.10 -17.11 -8.60
C VAL A 98 -7.24 -18.48 -9.24
N SER A 99 -8.43 -19.04 -9.16
CA SER A 99 -8.74 -20.31 -9.80
C SER A 99 -8.90 -20.11 -11.31
N LEU A 100 -8.28 -21.01 -12.08
CA LEU A 100 -8.50 -21.13 -13.51
C LEU A 100 -9.82 -21.89 -13.70
N ILE A 101 -10.94 -21.17 -13.65
CA ILE A 101 -12.25 -21.76 -13.91
C ILE A 101 -12.23 -22.27 -15.37
N LYS A 102 -12.52 -23.56 -15.53
CA LYS A 102 -12.62 -24.26 -16.80
C LYS A 102 -13.88 -23.87 -17.58
#